data_AF-A0A6J4PXA0-F1
#
_entry.id   AF-A0A6J4PXA0-F1
#
_cell.length_a   1.000
_cell.length_b   1.000
_cell.length_c   1.000
_cell.angle_alpha   90.00
_cell.angle_beta   90.00
_cell.angle_gamma   90.00
#
_symmetry.space_group_name_H-M   'P 1'
#
loop_
_entity.id
_entity.type
_entity.pdbx_description
1 polymer ?
#
loop_
_entity_poly.entity_id
_entity_poly.type
_entity_poly.pdbx_seq_one_letter_code
_entity_poly.pdbx_strand_id
1 'polypeptide(L)' 'MLGGVEGEPLGRIEEQLRSEVGEDWASDAEVLKGRNATRREHGLPHLGETGGRPAPSAPARRPLWRRVLGR' A
#
# COMPACT_ATOMS: atom_id res chain seq x y z
N MET A 1 17.43 -5.02 16.95
CA MET A 1 16.54 -6.12 16.54
C MET A 1 15.14 -5.56 16.47
N LEU A 2 14.54 -5.47 15.28
CA LEU A 2 13.13 -5.11 15.12
C LEU A 2 12.33 -6.36 15.49
N GLY A 3 11.95 -6.50 16.76
CA GLY A 3 11.13 -7.60 17.24
C GLY A 3 9.79 -7.58 16.51
N GLY A 4 9.52 -8.64 15.75
CA GLY A 4 8.25 -8.83 15.09
C GLY A 4 7.13 -8.82 16.13
N VAL A 5 6.17 -7.93 15.96
CA VAL A 5 4.88 -7.99 16.67
C VAL A 5 4.11 -9.18 16.11
N GLU A 6 4.52 -10.39 16.51
CA GLU A 6 3.87 -11.62 16.07
C GLU A 6 2.63 -11.90 16.92
N GLY A 7 1.52 -12.14 16.22
CA GLY A 7 0.29 -12.75 16.73
C GLY A 7 -0.65 -11.83 17.51
N GLU A 8 -0.22 -11.36 18.68
CA GLU A 8 -1.12 -10.78 19.68
C GLU A 8 -1.57 -9.34 19.36
N PRO A 9 -0.67 -8.42 18.96
CA PRO A 9 -1.08 -7.05 18.63
C PRO A 9 -1.86 -6.95 17.31
N LEU A 10 -1.53 -7.79 16.33
CA LEU A 10 -2.22 -7.82 15.05
C LEU A 10 -3.65 -8.38 15.21
N GLY A 11 -3.82 -9.40 16.04
CA GLY A 11 -5.14 -9.94 16.38
C GLY A 11 -6.06 -8.89 17.03
N ARG A 12 -5.52 -8.05 17.94
CA ARG A 12 -6.30 -6.97 18.55
C ARG A 12 -6.79 -5.93 17.53
N ILE A 13 -5.97 -5.60 16.53
CA ILE A 13 -6.36 -4.65 15.47
C ILE A 13 -7.49 -5.25 14.61
N GLU A 14 -7.41 -6.53 14.29
CA GLU A 14 -8.47 -7.22 13.54
C GLU A 14 -9.78 -7.28 14.33
N GLU A 15 -9.71 -7.64 15.62
CA GLU A 15 -10.88 -7.69 16.50
C GLU A 15 -11.54 -6.31 16.65
N GLN A 16 -10.72 -5.25 16.77
CA GLN A 16 -11.23 -3.89 16.79
C GLN A 16 -11.93 -3.51 15.48
N LEU A 17 -11.33 -3.81 14.32
CA LEU A 17 -11.95 -3.53 13.02
C LEU A 17 -13.28 -4.27 12.84
N ARG A 18 -13.34 -5.53 13.29
CA ARG A 18 -14.57 -6.32 13.28
C ARG A 18 -15.66 -5.71 14.17
N SER A 19 -15.29 -5.19 15.34
CA SER A 19 -16.21 -4.51 16.26
C SER A 19 -16.73 -3.18 15.71
N GLU A 20 -15.88 -2.40 15.05
CA GLU A 20 -16.21 -1.05 14.57
C GLU A 20 -16.93 -1.04 13.22
N VAL A 21 -16.50 -1.91 12.29
CA VAL A 21 -16.96 -1.92 10.88
C VAL A 21 -17.85 -3.12 10.58
N GLY A 22 -17.72 -4.21 11.34
CA GLY A 22 -18.44 -5.48 11.15
C GLY A 22 -17.58 -6.58 10.54
N GLU A 23 -18.15 -7.77 10.37
CA GLU A 23 -17.45 -8.95 9.84
C GLU A 23 -16.86 -8.73 8.43
N ASP A 24 -17.52 -7.90 7.62
CA ASP A 24 -17.11 -7.58 6.25
C ASP A 24 -16.06 -6.45 6.16
N TRP A 25 -15.43 -6.06 7.28
CA TRP A 25 -14.44 -4.98 7.32
C TRP A 25 -13.30 -5.14 6.29
N ALA A 26 -12.96 -6.37 5.93
CA ALA A 26 -11.86 -6.65 4.99
C ALA A 26 -12.12 -6.15 3.57
N SER A 27 -13.40 -6.01 3.18
CA SER A 27 -13.87 -5.50 1.89
C SER A 27 -14.48 -4.11 1.98
N ASP A 28 -14.59 -3.52 3.18
CA ASP A 28 -15.07 -2.15 3.37
C ASP A 28 -14.19 -1.14 2.60
N ALA A 29 -14.85 -0.20 1.93
CA ALA A 29 -14.20 0.72 1.01
C ALA A 29 -13.23 1.71 1.70
N GLU A 30 -13.59 2.22 2.89
CA GLU A 30 -12.74 3.17 3.61
C GLU A 30 -11.57 2.44 4.30
N VAL A 31 -11.82 1.23 4.83
CA VAL A 31 -10.75 0.36 5.33
C VAL A 31 -9.76 0.02 4.20
N LEU A 32 -10.24 -0.41 3.04
CA LEU A 32 -9.39 -0.73 1.89
C LEU A 32 -8.55 0.46 1.46
N LYS A 33 -9.14 1.66 1.39
CA LYS A 33 -8.44 2.91 1.07
C LYS A 33 -7.31 3.19 2.05
N GLY A 34 -7.55 3.08 3.36
CA GLY A 34 -6.54 3.26 4.40
C GLY A 34 -5.39 2.25 4.27
N ARG A 35 -5.73 0.96 4.16
CA ARG A 35 -4.75 -0.12 3.96
C ARG A 35 -3.90 0.11 2.71
N ASN A 36 -4.53 0.57 1.64
CA ASN A 36 -3.85 0.83 0.38
C ASN A 36 -2.99 2.10 0.40
N ALA A 37 -3.31 3.10 1.23
CA ALA A 37 -2.42 4.23 1.48
C ALA A 37 -1.10 3.75 2.10
N THR A 38 -1.18 2.95 3.17
CA THR A 38 -0.01 2.34 3.81
C THR A 38 0.77 1.45 2.83
N ARG A 39 0.08 0.60 2.06
CA ARG A 39 0.74 -0.25 1.05
C ARG A 39 1.49 0.58 0.00
N ARG A 40 0.92 1.69 -0.45
CA ARG A 40 1.58 2.61 -1.39
C ARG A 40 2.85 3.21 -0.80
N GLU A 41 2.82 3.64 0.46
CA GLU A 41 4.01 4.17 1.17
C GLU A 41 5.14 3.14 1.22
N HIS A 42 4.79 1.86 1.30
CA HIS A 42 5.74 0.74 1.31
C HIS A 42 6.00 0.10 -0.07
N GLY A 43 5.48 0.67 -1.16
CA GLY A 43 5.67 0.15 -2.52
C GLY A 43 5.00 -1.20 -2.80
N LEU A 44 4.00 -1.57 -2.00
CA LEU A 44 3.22 -2.81 -2.14
C LEU A 44 2.03 -2.61 -3.11
N PRO A 45 1.59 -3.67 -3.82
CA PRO A 45 0.48 -3.59 -4.77
C PRO A 45 -0.86 -3.33 -4.07
N HIS A 46 -1.82 -2.71 -4.74
CA HIS A 46 -3.14 -2.41 -4.17
C HIS A 46 -3.94 -3.70 -3.87
N LEU A 47 -4.71 -3.69 -2.79
CA LEU A 47 -5.68 -4.75 -2.45
C LEU A 47 -7.02 -4.44 -3.11
N GLY A 48 -7.72 -5.48 -3.59
CA GLY A 48 -9.06 -5.35 -4.20
C GLY A 48 -9.05 -5.02 -5.71
N GLU A 49 -7.88 -4.83 -6.33
CA GLU A 49 -7.77 -4.75 -7.79
C GLU A 49 -8.05 -6.13 -8.42
N THR A 50 -9.31 -6.39 -8.76
CA THR A 50 -9.70 -7.49 -9.64
C THR A 50 -9.35 -7.09 -11.07
N GLY A 51 -8.11 -7.36 -11.48
CA GLY A 51 -7.68 -7.30 -12.88
C GLY A 51 -7.62 -5.90 -13.50
N GLY A 52 -6.39 -5.43 -13.72
CA GLY A 52 -6.14 -4.44 -14.77
C GLY A 52 -5.96 -3.00 -14.30
N ARG A 53 -4.92 -2.74 -13.50
CA ARG A 53 -4.19 -1.48 -13.67
C ARG A 53 -2.69 -1.72 -13.66
N PRO A 54 -1.97 -1.49 -14.78
CA PRO A 54 -0.52 -1.55 -14.73
C PRO A 54 -0.03 -0.46 -13.77
N ALA A 55 0.89 -0.85 -12.87
CA ALA A 55 1.55 0.08 -11.96
C ALA A 55 2.09 1.29 -12.75
N PRO A 56 2.04 2.51 -12.19
CA PRO A 56 2.64 3.66 -12.87
C PRO A 56 4.12 3.37 -13.10
N SER A 57 4.53 3.32 -14.37
CA SER A 57 5.92 3.15 -14.76
C SER A 57 6.77 4.19 -14.04
N ALA A 58 7.83 3.76 -13.36
CA ALA A 58 8.79 4.67 -12.73
C ALA A 58 9.12 5.83 -13.69
N PRO A 59 9.18 7.09 -13.23
CA PRO A 59 9.45 8.20 -14.13
C PRO A 59 10.81 7.97 -14.78
N ALA A 60 10.83 7.69 -16.09
CA ALA A 60 12.03 7.67 -16.91
C ALA A 60 12.56 9.10 -17.09
N ARG A 61 12.96 9.75 -15.99
CA ARG A 61 13.63 11.04 -16.02
C ARG A 61 15.11 10.78 -16.24
N ARG A 62 15.45 10.65 -17.53
CA ARG A 62 16.83 10.66 -18.03
C ARG A 62 17.56 11.87 -17.42
N PRO A 63 18.80 11.71 -16.96
CA PRO A 63 19.46 12.76 -16.21
C PRO A 63 19.85 13.94 -17.11
N LEU A 64 19.64 15.16 -16.58
CA LEU A 64 19.69 16.43 -17.32
C LEU A 64 21.10 16.84 -17.79
N TRP A 65 22.17 16.21 -17.28
CA TRP A 65 23.56 16.53 -17.64
C TRP A 65 23.90 16.22 -19.11
N ARG A 66 23.13 15.34 -19.76
CA ARG A 66 23.27 15.06 -21.20
C ARG A 66 22.79 16.18 -22.13
N ARG A 67 22.13 17.22 -21.60
CA ARG A 67 21.64 18.37 -22.40
C ARG A 67 22.65 19.53 -22.46
N VAL A 68 23.68 19.55 -21.61
CA VAL A 68 24.62 20.69 -21.50
C VAL A 68 25.96 20.45 -22.22
N LEU A 69 26.35 19.19 -22.47
CA LEU A 69 27.66 18.84 -23.05
C LEU A 69 27.57 18.27 -24.48
N GLY A 70 26.46 18.54 -25.18
CA GLY A 70 26.13 17.94 -26.47
C GLY A 70 26.07 18.92 -27.63
N ARG A 71 27.03 19.86 -27.74
CA ARG A 71 27.49 20.42 -29.01
C ARG A 71 28.82 21.14 -28.84
#